data_AF-A0A2H6HS32-F1
#
_entry.id   AF-A0A2H6HS32-F1
#
_cell.length_a   1.000
_cell.length_b   1.000
_cell.length_c   1.000
_cell.angle_alpha   90.00
_cell.angle_beta   90.00
_cell.angle_gamma   90.00
#
_symmetry.space_group_name_H-M   'P 1'
#
loop_
_entity.id
_entity.type
_entity.pdbx_description
1 polymer ?
#
loop_
_entity_poly.entity_id
_entity_poly.type
_entity_poly.pdbx_seq_one_letter_code
_entity_poly.pdbx_strand_id
1 'polypeptide(L)'
;MKRLLIVAICAICLVGLSQAQIASSPHDLSSVTGSGNDYYSTNQDQICIFCHTPHFASATQTPLWNRNDPLTTYETYWSPTIDAYAVGDTPDVSGSSLICLSCHDGVTALNSLIYEGSVGTPTMNNGDNVITGTANLADGTNGLSNDHPVSFFYADAIANGDLGLNPVAGLPGWALDGTGTVQCASCHDVHSYGATADMQPFLNDSKTGSAICLQCHDK
;
A
#
# COMPACT_ATOMS: atom_id res chain seq x y z
N MET A 1 -36.69 -34.58 -12.61
CA MET A 1 -36.70 -33.15 -13.00
C MET A 1 -36.65 -32.20 -11.80
N LYS A 2 -37.54 -32.31 -10.79
CA LYS A 2 -37.53 -31.44 -9.60
C LYS A 2 -36.25 -31.51 -8.73
N ARG A 3 -35.59 -32.68 -8.66
CA ARG A 3 -34.32 -32.85 -7.90
C ARG A 3 -33.09 -32.25 -8.61
N LEU A 4 -33.10 -32.17 -9.94
CA LEU A 4 -32.03 -31.54 -10.73
C LEU A 4 -32.09 -30.01 -10.66
N LEU A 5 -33.30 -29.44 -10.52
CA LEU A 5 -33.48 -28.00 -10.30
C LEU A 5 -32.98 -27.53 -8.92
N ILE A 6 -33.10 -28.34 -7.87
CA ILE A 6 -32.64 -27.97 -6.52
C ILE A 6 -31.11 -27.95 -6.43
N VAL A 7 -30.43 -28.88 -7.10
CA VAL A 7 -28.96 -28.91 -7.15
C VAL A 7 -28.39 -27.74 -7.95
N ALA A 8 -29.04 -27.35 -9.06
CA ALA A 8 -28.63 -26.19 -9.84
C ALA A 8 -28.81 -24.85 -9.09
N ILE A 9 -29.85 -24.73 -8.26
CA ILE A 9 -30.09 -23.50 -7.46
C ILE A 9 -29.09 -23.40 -6.29
N CYS A 10 -28.72 -24.50 -5.63
CA CYS A 10 -27.68 -24.47 -4.60
C CYS A 10 -26.27 -24.20 -5.14
N ALA A 11 -25.96 -24.62 -6.38
CA ALA A 11 -24.65 -24.36 -7.00
C ALA A 11 -24.44 -22.88 -7.38
N ILE A 12 -25.53 -22.14 -7.66
CA ILE A 12 -25.46 -20.70 -8.02
C ILE A 12 -25.27 -19.82 -6.77
N CYS A 13 -25.61 -20.28 -5.56
CA CYS A 13 -25.41 -19.52 -4.32
C CYS A 13 -24.01 -19.63 -3.70
N LEU A 14 -23.08 -20.37 -4.33
CA LEU A 14 -21.71 -20.59 -3.84
C LEU A 14 -20.65 -19.77 -4.57
N VAL A 15 -21.02 -18.93 -5.54
CA VAL A 15 -20.16 -17.83 -5.97
C VAL A 15 -20.12 -16.81 -4.84
N GLY A 16 -19.19 -16.99 -3.92
CA GLY A 16 -18.81 -15.94 -2.98
C GLY A 16 -18.55 -14.68 -3.79
N LEU A 17 -19.32 -13.63 -3.50
CA LEU A 17 -19.09 -12.31 -4.04
C LEU A 17 -17.68 -11.89 -3.60
N SER A 18 -16.69 -12.03 -4.48
CA SER A 18 -15.42 -11.34 -4.33
C SER A 18 -15.71 -9.85 -4.56
N GLN A 19 -16.23 -9.19 -3.54
CA GLN A 19 -16.38 -7.74 -3.58
C GLN A 19 -14.99 -7.14 -3.69
N ALA A 20 -14.86 -6.10 -4.52
CA ALA A 20 -13.65 -5.29 -4.57
C ALA A 20 -13.31 -4.84 -3.14
N GLN A 21 -12.16 -5.29 -2.62
CA GLN A 21 -11.80 -5.10 -1.21
C GLN A 21 -11.37 -3.66 -0.88
N ILE A 22 -11.35 -2.74 -1.86
CA ILE A 22 -11.22 -1.30 -1.58
C ILE A 22 -12.51 -0.76 -0.98
N ALA A 23 -13.67 -1.16 -1.52
CA ALA A 23 -14.94 -0.61 -1.09
C ALA A 23 -15.14 -0.86 0.42
N SER A 24 -15.51 0.19 1.16
CA SER A 24 -15.61 0.14 2.64
C SER A 24 -14.30 -0.15 3.39
N SER A 25 -13.14 -0.09 2.74
CA SER A 25 -11.83 -0.09 3.40
C SER A 25 -11.37 1.35 3.70
N PRO A 26 -10.30 1.55 4.50
CA PRO A 26 -9.72 2.88 4.72
C PRO A 26 -9.26 3.62 3.45
N HIS A 27 -9.04 2.91 2.33
CA HIS A 27 -8.68 3.51 1.03
C HIS A 27 -9.89 3.84 0.15
N ASP A 28 -11.11 3.60 0.62
CA ASP A 28 -12.31 4.11 -0.05
C ASP A 28 -12.56 5.56 0.36
N LEU A 29 -12.03 6.49 -0.45
CA LEU A 29 -12.24 7.92 -0.28
C LEU A 29 -13.46 8.42 -1.06
N SER A 30 -14.26 7.54 -1.67
CA SER A 30 -15.40 7.96 -2.48
C SER A 30 -16.57 8.44 -1.62
N SER A 31 -17.44 9.25 -2.21
CA SER A 31 -18.69 9.73 -1.61
C SER A 31 -19.75 8.66 -1.42
N VAL A 32 -19.54 7.47 -1.99
CA VAL A 32 -20.40 6.29 -1.76
C VAL A 32 -20.18 5.72 -0.37
N THR A 33 -19.09 6.09 0.32
CA THR A 33 -18.86 5.72 1.72
C THR A 33 -19.80 6.51 2.66
N GLY A 34 -20.97 5.93 2.94
CA GLY A 34 -21.85 6.40 4.01
C GLY A 34 -21.26 6.12 5.40
N SER A 35 -20.42 7.04 5.90
CA SER A 35 -20.06 7.27 7.32
C SER A 35 -19.13 6.31 8.08
N GLY A 36 -18.28 5.52 7.43
CA GLY A 36 -17.34 4.61 8.12
C GLY A 36 -15.89 5.09 8.26
N ASN A 37 -15.38 5.83 7.28
CA ASN A 37 -13.98 6.22 7.19
C ASN A 37 -13.74 7.64 7.73
N ASP A 38 -12.56 7.85 8.31
CA ASP A 38 -12.13 9.15 8.83
C ASP A 38 -11.97 10.19 7.71
N TYR A 39 -11.58 9.74 6.51
CA TYR A 39 -11.37 10.58 5.33
C TYR A 39 -12.18 10.06 4.13
N TYR A 40 -12.99 10.92 3.54
CA TYR A 40 -13.76 10.65 2.33
C TYR A 40 -14.16 11.94 1.62
N SER A 41 -14.43 11.84 0.32
CA SER A 41 -14.95 12.94 -0.48
C SER A 41 -16.47 13.03 -0.39
N THR A 42 -17.01 14.24 -0.41
CA THR A 42 -18.45 14.51 -0.40
C THR A 42 -19.04 14.70 -1.81
N ASN A 43 -18.21 14.80 -2.85
CA ASN A 43 -18.64 15.08 -4.23
C ASN A 43 -18.01 14.17 -5.30
N GLN A 44 -17.12 13.25 -4.94
CA GLN A 44 -16.46 12.35 -5.87
C GLN A 44 -16.82 10.89 -5.57
N ASP A 45 -17.51 10.21 -6.50
CA ASP A 45 -17.98 8.83 -6.33
C ASP A 45 -17.04 7.76 -6.90
N GLN A 46 -16.03 8.15 -7.69
CA GLN A 46 -15.05 7.23 -8.26
C GLN A 46 -14.01 6.82 -7.21
N ILE A 47 -14.08 5.57 -6.76
CA ILE A 47 -13.16 5.01 -5.75
C ILE A 47 -11.69 5.04 -6.19
N CYS A 48 -11.41 4.71 -7.46
CA CYS A 48 -10.03 4.61 -7.94
C CYS A 48 -9.39 5.96 -8.29
N ILE A 49 -10.15 7.06 -8.41
CA ILE A 49 -9.60 8.33 -8.92
C ILE A 49 -8.56 8.94 -7.98
N PHE A 50 -8.63 8.63 -6.68
CA PHE A 50 -7.66 9.09 -5.69
C PHE A 50 -6.27 8.46 -5.88
N CYS A 51 -6.19 7.36 -6.63
CA CYS A 51 -5.00 6.57 -6.87
C CYS A 51 -4.60 6.60 -8.35
N HIS A 52 -5.54 6.31 -9.24
CA HIS A 52 -5.27 6.08 -10.65
C HIS A 52 -6.03 7.05 -11.55
N THR A 53 -5.42 7.35 -12.69
CA THR A 53 -6.08 8.07 -13.79
C THR A 53 -5.73 7.41 -15.11
N PRO A 54 -6.66 7.23 -16.05
CA PRO A 54 -6.36 6.60 -17.33
C PRO A 54 -5.46 7.46 -18.24
N HIS A 55 -5.36 8.77 -17.97
CA HIS A 55 -4.52 9.71 -18.73
C HIS A 55 -4.03 10.84 -17.81
N PHE A 56 -2.99 11.56 -18.21
CA PHE A 56 -2.39 12.63 -17.39
C PHE A 56 -1.94 12.12 -16.03
N ALA A 57 -1.39 10.91 -15.99
CA ALA A 57 -0.80 10.34 -14.79
C ALA A 57 0.59 10.92 -14.52
N SER A 58 1.09 10.67 -13.31
CA SER A 58 2.49 10.88 -12.97
C SER A 58 3.40 10.22 -14.01
N ALA A 59 4.46 10.93 -14.39
CA ALA A 59 5.48 10.43 -15.30
C ALA A 59 6.49 9.51 -14.61
N THR A 60 6.52 9.49 -13.27
CA THR A 60 7.51 8.75 -12.46
C THR A 60 6.94 7.49 -11.85
N GLN A 61 5.62 7.32 -11.83
CA GLN A 61 4.95 6.20 -11.16
C GLN A 61 4.17 5.32 -12.11
N THR A 62 4.15 4.01 -11.82
CA THR A 62 3.41 3.01 -12.60
C THR A 62 2.64 2.04 -11.67
N PRO A 63 1.46 1.54 -12.08
CA PRO A 63 0.71 1.94 -13.28
C PRO A 63 0.17 3.38 -13.12
N LEU A 64 -0.54 3.88 -14.12
CA LEU A 64 -0.96 5.29 -14.23
C LEU A 64 -1.50 5.90 -12.91
N TRP A 65 -0.63 6.61 -12.19
CA TRP A 65 -0.88 7.17 -10.86
C TRP A 65 -1.37 8.61 -10.95
N ASN A 66 -2.37 8.98 -10.15
CA ASN A 66 -3.06 10.26 -10.24
C ASN A 66 -2.58 11.31 -9.22
N ARG A 67 -1.38 11.13 -8.66
CA ARG A 67 -0.80 12.08 -7.70
C ARG A 67 0.67 12.31 -8.05
N ASN A 68 1.19 13.45 -7.62
CA ASN A 68 2.63 13.72 -7.72
C ASN A 68 3.37 12.99 -6.61
N ASP A 69 4.63 12.66 -6.86
CA ASP A 69 5.52 12.16 -5.81
C ASP A 69 5.71 13.25 -4.74
N PRO A 70 5.87 12.85 -3.47
CA PRO A 70 6.26 13.80 -2.43
C PRO A 70 7.61 14.44 -2.78
N LEU A 71 7.75 15.73 -2.47
CA LEU A 71 8.99 16.49 -2.70
C LEU A 71 9.97 16.40 -1.51
N THR A 72 9.61 15.60 -0.51
CA THR A 72 10.31 15.44 0.75
C THR A 72 11.25 14.24 0.68
N THR A 73 12.45 14.37 1.23
CA THR A 73 13.35 13.24 1.48
C THR A 73 13.00 12.57 2.80
N TYR A 74 12.99 11.25 2.85
CA TYR A 74 12.60 10.49 4.03
C TYR A 74 13.82 9.82 4.67
N GLU A 75 13.92 9.94 6.00
CA GLU A 75 14.93 9.22 6.77
C GLU A 75 14.48 7.78 7.00
N THR A 76 15.01 6.85 6.21
CA THR A 76 14.73 5.42 6.38
C THR A 76 15.39 4.86 7.65
N TYR A 77 14.85 3.76 8.18
CA TYR A 77 15.48 3.03 9.28
C TYR A 77 16.96 2.72 9.02
N TRP A 78 17.79 3.06 10.01
CA TRP A 78 19.22 2.75 10.01
C TRP A 78 19.66 2.24 11.39
N SER A 79 20.58 1.28 11.41
CA SER A 79 21.28 0.85 12.62
C SER A 79 22.68 0.32 12.27
N PRO A 80 23.62 0.25 13.22
CA PRO A 80 24.94 -0.35 12.97
C PRO A 80 24.92 -1.84 12.58
N THR A 81 23.78 -2.51 12.75
CA THR A 81 23.60 -3.95 12.46
C THR A 81 22.64 -4.19 11.30
N ILE A 82 22.27 -3.15 10.55
CA ILE A 82 21.46 -3.33 9.34
C ILE A 82 22.37 -3.64 8.15
N ASP A 83 22.02 -4.68 7.40
CA ASP A 83 22.77 -5.09 6.20
C ASP A 83 22.05 -4.65 4.90
N ALA A 84 20.85 -4.06 4.99
CA ALA A 84 20.05 -3.62 3.84
C ALA A 84 20.80 -2.69 2.86
N TYR A 85 21.81 -1.98 3.35
CA TYR A 85 22.61 -1.01 2.61
C TYR A 85 24.08 -1.18 2.97
N ALA A 86 24.99 -0.72 2.11
CA ALA A 86 26.40 -0.71 2.47
C ALA A 86 26.65 0.29 3.62
N VAL A 87 27.67 0.03 4.43
CA VAL A 87 28.01 0.91 5.56
C VAL A 87 28.32 2.32 5.06
N GLY A 88 27.51 3.29 5.49
CA GLY A 88 27.64 4.71 5.10
C GLY A 88 26.68 5.15 4.00
N ASP A 89 25.89 4.24 3.41
CA ASP A 89 24.81 4.59 2.52
C ASP A 89 23.61 5.13 3.29
N THR A 90 23.00 6.19 2.76
CA THR A 90 21.73 6.76 3.24
C THR A 90 20.75 6.85 2.06
N PRO A 91 20.16 5.72 1.65
CA PRO A 91 19.22 5.73 0.55
C PRO A 91 17.91 6.40 0.95
N ASP A 92 17.38 7.18 0.02
CA ASP A 92 16.07 7.79 0.14
C ASP A 92 15.00 6.81 -0.37
N VAL A 93 13.74 7.14 -0.08
CA VAL A 93 12.59 6.36 -0.53
C VAL A 93 12.41 6.48 -2.04
N SER A 94 12.10 5.38 -2.70
CA SER A 94 11.93 5.30 -4.14
C SER A 94 10.82 4.34 -4.55
N GLY A 95 10.56 4.26 -5.87
CA GLY A 95 9.62 3.29 -6.45
C GLY A 95 8.21 3.42 -5.89
N SER A 96 7.57 2.27 -5.67
CA SER A 96 6.17 2.22 -5.19
C SER A 96 5.98 2.69 -3.75
N SER A 97 7.04 2.86 -2.97
CA SER A 97 6.93 3.46 -1.63
C SER A 97 6.57 4.95 -1.69
N LEU A 98 7.01 5.68 -2.73
CA LEU A 98 6.64 7.08 -2.96
C LEU A 98 5.14 7.26 -3.26
N ILE A 99 4.50 6.25 -3.86
CA ILE A 99 3.06 6.23 -4.11
C ILE A 99 2.30 6.28 -2.78
N CYS A 100 2.70 5.46 -1.81
CA CYS A 100 2.12 5.45 -0.47
C CYS A 100 2.33 6.80 0.23
N LEU A 101 3.55 7.32 0.16
CA LEU A 101 3.92 8.58 0.80
C LEU A 101 3.26 9.79 0.16
N SER A 102 2.79 9.70 -1.09
CA SER A 102 1.97 10.78 -1.69
C SER A 102 0.63 11.02 -0.96
N CYS A 103 0.25 10.16 0.00
CA CYS A 103 -0.88 10.36 0.92
C CYS A 103 -0.45 10.30 2.41
N HIS A 104 0.46 9.39 2.74
CA HIS A 104 0.84 9.04 4.11
C HIS A 104 2.00 9.86 4.69
N ASP A 105 2.39 10.94 4.01
CA ASP A 105 3.46 11.86 4.43
C ASP A 105 3.04 12.91 5.46
N GLY A 106 1.76 12.94 5.84
CA GLY A 106 1.25 13.90 6.83
C GLY A 106 1.28 15.35 6.38
N VAL A 107 1.50 15.64 5.09
CA VAL A 107 1.53 17.01 4.55
C VAL A 107 0.78 17.15 3.24
N THR A 108 0.73 16.12 2.40
CA THR A 108 0.10 16.18 1.09
C THR A 108 -1.40 16.02 1.21
N ALA A 109 -2.14 16.93 0.60
CA ALA A 109 -3.59 16.88 0.60
C ALA A 109 -4.14 15.68 -0.20
N LEU A 110 -5.07 14.93 0.36
CA LEU A 110 -5.77 13.77 -0.21
C LEU A 110 -6.53 14.11 -1.50
N ASN A 111 -7.03 15.34 -1.64
CA ASN A 111 -7.67 15.82 -2.86
C ASN A 111 -6.72 16.43 -3.89
N SER A 112 -5.40 16.41 -3.64
CA SER A 112 -4.38 16.83 -4.60
C SER A 112 -4.19 15.76 -5.67
N LEU A 113 -4.98 15.85 -6.74
CA LEU A 113 -4.95 14.92 -7.87
C LEU A 113 -4.36 15.61 -9.11
N ILE A 114 -3.67 14.86 -9.98
CA ILE A 114 -3.22 15.38 -11.27
C ILE A 114 -4.41 15.58 -12.22
N TYR A 115 -5.34 14.63 -12.21
CA TYR A 115 -6.60 14.66 -12.94
C TYR A 115 -7.78 14.57 -11.99
N GLU A 116 -8.61 15.61 -11.95
CA GLU A 116 -9.71 15.73 -10.97
C GLU A 116 -11.04 15.11 -11.44
N GLY A 117 -11.10 14.63 -12.68
CA GLY A 117 -12.34 14.10 -13.26
C GLY A 117 -13.37 15.17 -13.58
N SER A 118 -14.63 14.75 -13.75
CA SER A 118 -15.72 15.63 -14.20
C SER A 118 -16.33 16.49 -13.09
N VAL A 119 -16.05 16.18 -11.82
CA VAL A 119 -16.59 16.89 -10.65
C VAL A 119 -15.66 18.00 -10.14
N GLY A 120 -14.49 18.18 -10.76
CA GLY A 120 -13.42 19.06 -10.28
C GLY A 120 -12.74 18.52 -9.03
N THR A 121 -11.94 19.34 -8.36
CA THR A 121 -11.21 18.97 -7.14
C THR A 121 -12.15 18.31 -6.12
N PRO A 122 -11.84 17.09 -5.64
CA PRO A 122 -12.65 16.44 -4.61
C PRO A 122 -12.74 17.32 -3.34
N THR A 123 -13.95 17.47 -2.81
CA THR A 123 -14.22 18.13 -1.54
C THR A 123 -14.16 17.08 -0.44
N MET A 124 -13.15 17.14 0.41
CA MET A 124 -12.98 16.20 1.53
C MET A 124 -13.91 16.55 2.70
N ASN A 125 -14.32 15.56 3.47
CA ASN A 125 -15.10 15.74 4.68
C ASN A 125 -14.38 16.67 5.68
N ASN A 126 -15.15 17.52 6.38
CA ASN A 126 -14.70 18.41 7.45
C ASN A 126 -13.55 19.40 7.13
N GLY A 127 -13.10 19.49 5.88
CA GLY A 127 -11.91 20.27 5.52
C GLY A 127 -10.59 19.59 5.90
N ASP A 128 -10.66 18.42 6.55
CA ASP A 128 -9.49 17.58 6.81
C ASP A 128 -9.13 16.86 5.51
N ASN A 129 -7.98 17.25 4.97
CA ASN A 129 -7.50 16.71 3.71
C ASN A 129 -6.09 16.14 3.85
N VAL A 130 -5.53 16.00 5.05
CA VAL A 130 -4.19 15.42 5.25
C VAL A 130 -4.30 14.28 6.26
N ILE A 131 -3.61 13.17 5.99
CA ILE A 131 -3.60 12.00 6.88
C ILE A 131 -2.92 12.36 8.21
N THR A 132 -3.53 11.97 9.32
CA THR A 132 -2.99 12.17 10.67
C THR A 132 -3.05 10.86 11.47
N GLY A 133 -2.56 10.89 12.72
CA GLY A 133 -2.60 9.73 13.61
C GLY A 133 -1.68 8.60 13.13
N THR A 134 -2.10 7.35 13.36
CA THR A 134 -1.29 6.16 13.09
C THR A 134 -1.10 5.85 11.60
N ALA A 135 -1.91 6.45 10.73
CA ALA A 135 -1.74 6.32 9.28
C ALA A 135 -0.78 7.37 8.72
N ASN A 136 -0.41 8.42 9.47
CA ASN A 136 0.67 9.30 9.07
C ASN A 136 2.01 8.62 9.38
N LEU A 137 2.75 8.28 8.33
CA LEU A 137 4.03 7.56 8.44
C LEU A 137 5.20 8.53 8.62
N ALA A 138 5.07 9.79 8.21
CA ALA A 138 6.10 10.79 8.46
C ALA A 138 5.94 11.33 9.89
N ASP A 139 6.68 10.75 10.83
CA ASP A 139 6.66 10.94 12.30
C ASP A 139 6.89 12.39 12.84
N GLY A 140 6.68 13.42 12.03
CA GLY A 140 6.93 14.83 12.36
C GLY A 140 8.31 15.33 11.94
N THR A 141 9.19 14.44 11.46
CA THR A 141 10.56 14.77 11.03
C THR A 141 10.96 14.07 9.72
N ASN A 142 9.99 13.74 8.87
CA ASN A 142 10.21 12.94 7.65
C ASN A 142 10.80 11.54 7.94
N GLY A 143 10.59 11.02 9.15
CA GLY A 143 11.16 9.74 9.56
C GLY A 143 10.30 8.57 9.16
N LEU A 144 10.90 7.60 8.48
CA LEU A 144 10.51 6.19 8.45
C LEU A 144 11.45 5.37 9.36
N SER A 145 12.06 6.06 10.34
CA SER A 145 13.14 5.53 11.17
C SER A 145 12.66 4.47 12.18
N ASN A 146 11.34 4.34 12.36
CA ASN A 146 10.66 3.35 13.19
C ASN A 146 9.98 2.24 12.37
N ASP A 147 10.04 2.31 11.04
CA ASP A 147 9.44 1.34 10.14
C ASP A 147 10.45 0.28 9.68
N HIS A 148 9.93 -0.80 9.08
CA HIS A 148 10.80 -1.75 8.39
C HIS A 148 11.47 -1.04 7.19
N PRO A 149 12.77 -1.25 6.95
CA PRO A 149 13.46 -0.70 5.78
C PRO A 149 12.71 -1.01 4.47
N VAL A 150 12.60 -0.01 3.60
CA VAL A 150 12.04 -0.11 2.25
C VAL A 150 12.95 0.67 1.30
N SER A 151 12.75 0.51 0.00
CA SER A 151 13.57 1.14 -1.06
C SER A 151 15.01 0.62 -1.12
N PHE A 152 15.21 -0.67 -0.83
CA PHE A 152 16.52 -1.32 -0.89
C PHE A 152 16.49 -2.61 -1.71
N PHE A 153 17.58 -2.93 -2.39
CA PHE A 153 17.71 -4.19 -3.11
C PHE A 153 17.90 -5.34 -2.12
N TYR A 154 17.00 -6.31 -2.16
CA TYR A 154 17.07 -7.45 -1.24
C TYR A 154 18.36 -8.27 -1.43
N ALA A 155 18.84 -8.36 -2.66
CA ALA A 155 20.10 -9.04 -2.98
C ALA A 155 21.33 -8.34 -2.36
N ASP A 156 21.29 -7.01 -2.20
CA ASP A 156 22.39 -6.27 -1.56
C ASP A 156 22.46 -6.62 -0.08
N ALA A 157 21.32 -6.80 0.59
CA ALA A 157 21.29 -7.26 1.99
C ALA A 157 21.96 -8.62 2.19
N ILE A 158 21.67 -9.57 1.31
CA ILE A 158 22.34 -10.88 1.30
C ILE A 158 23.84 -10.71 1.02
N ALA A 159 24.21 -9.87 0.05
CA ALA A 159 25.60 -9.64 -0.32
C ALA A 159 26.42 -8.95 0.79
N ASN A 160 25.76 -8.10 1.59
CA ASN A 160 26.34 -7.43 2.75
C ASN A 160 26.49 -8.35 3.96
N GLY A 161 25.90 -9.56 3.91
CA GLY A 161 26.16 -10.63 4.86
C GLY A 161 24.98 -11.00 5.75
N ASP A 162 23.76 -10.57 5.44
CA ASP A 162 22.57 -11.02 6.17
C ASP A 162 22.26 -12.49 5.85
N LEU A 163 22.83 -13.38 6.66
CA LEU A 163 22.61 -14.83 6.57
C LEU A 163 21.25 -15.27 7.11
N GLY A 164 20.48 -14.36 7.71
CA GLY A 164 19.13 -14.60 8.22
C GLY A 164 18.04 -14.32 7.19
N LEU A 165 18.39 -14.18 5.91
CA LEU A 165 17.45 -13.95 4.81
C LEU A 165 17.24 -15.22 3.98
N ASN A 166 15.97 -15.46 3.63
CA ASN A 166 15.61 -16.51 2.68
C ASN A 166 16.18 -16.18 1.28
N PRO A 167 16.61 -17.18 0.48
CA PRO A 167 17.03 -16.94 -0.89
C PRO A 167 15.90 -16.33 -1.73
N VAL A 168 16.22 -15.40 -2.63
CA VAL A 168 15.26 -14.75 -3.55
C VAL A 168 14.37 -15.75 -4.28
N ALA A 169 14.92 -16.91 -4.67
CA ALA A 169 14.18 -17.96 -5.37
C ALA A 169 13.04 -18.61 -4.56
N GLY A 170 13.04 -18.45 -3.23
CA GLY A 170 12.03 -18.96 -2.32
C GLY A 170 10.98 -17.92 -1.89
N LEU A 171 11.16 -16.66 -2.27
CA LEU A 171 10.24 -15.59 -1.89
C LEU A 171 8.91 -15.69 -2.64
N PRO A 172 7.79 -15.27 -2.02
CA PRO A 172 6.53 -15.15 -2.73
C PRO A 172 6.60 -14.05 -3.79
N GLY A 173 5.80 -14.18 -4.85
CA GLY A 173 5.86 -13.27 -6.01
C GLY A 173 5.48 -11.80 -5.74
N TRP A 174 4.98 -11.48 -4.54
CA TRP A 174 4.68 -10.13 -4.08
C TRP A 174 5.80 -9.53 -3.21
N ALA A 175 6.79 -10.31 -2.78
CA ALA A 175 7.78 -9.87 -1.79
C ALA A 175 8.74 -8.79 -2.32
N LEU A 176 8.99 -8.78 -3.62
CA LEU A 176 9.89 -7.82 -4.26
C LEU A 176 9.19 -7.18 -5.46
N ASP A 177 9.51 -5.92 -5.73
CA ASP A 177 9.06 -5.28 -6.95
C ASP A 177 9.79 -5.85 -8.20
N GLY A 178 9.42 -5.34 -9.38
CA GLY A 178 10.01 -5.79 -10.66
C GLY A 178 11.52 -5.56 -10.80
N THR A 179 12.13 -4.82 -9.87
CA THR A 179 13.58 -4.57 -9.81
C THR A 179 14.29 -5.39 -8.73
N GLY A 180 13.57 -6.16 -7.92
CA GLY A 180 14.13 -6.93 -6.81
C GLY A 180 14.28 -6.11 -5.52
N THR A 181 13.55 -5.01 -5.41
CA THR A 181 13.60 -4.09 -4.27
C THR A 181 12.47 -4.39 -3.30
N VAL A 182 12.76 -4.29 -2.00
CA VAL A 182 11.73 -4.31 -0.95
C VAL A 182 11.06 -2.95 -0.90
N GLN A 183 9.74 -2.91 -1.04
CA GLN A 183 8.93 -1.69 -1.05
C GLN A 183 7.82 -1.77 -0.01
N CYS A 184 7.09 -0.69 0.25
CA CYS A 184 5.86 -0.77 1.05
C CYS A 184 4.90 -1.86 0.50
N ALA A 185 4.82 -1.98 -0.83
CA ALA A 185 4.01 -2.99 -1.52
C ALA A 185 4.47 -4.45 -1.31
N SER A 186 5.68 -4.66 -0.79
CA SER A 186 6.17 -5.98 -0.38
C SER A 186 5.36 -6.53 0.79
N CYS A 187 4.90 -5.67 1.70
CA CYS A 187 4.08 -6.09 2.83
C CYS A 187 2.60 -5.77 2.62
N HIS A 188 2.31 -4.71 1.86
CA HIS A 188 0.96 -4.18 1.71
C HIS A 188 0.38 -4.36 0.30
N ASP A 189 -0.78 -4.99 0.19
CA ASP A 189 -1.63 -4.96 -1.01
C ASP A 189 -2.78 -3.98 -0.81
N VAL A 190 -2.63 -2.78 -1.36
CA VAL A 190 -3.66 -1.74 -1.28
C VAL A 190 -4.97 -2.14 -1.94
N HIS A 191 -4.98 -3.14 -2.83
CA HIS A 191 -6.18 -3.65 -3.51
C HIS A 191 -6.97 -4.68 -2.70
N SER A 192 -6.38 -5.19 -1.62
CA SER A 192 -6.96 -6.21 -0.74
C SER A 192 -6.92 -5.71 0.69
N TYR A 193 -8.06 -5.38 1.31
CA TYR A 193 -8.10 -5.03 2.73
C TYR A 193 -7.54 -6.13 3.65
N GLY A 194 -7.39 -7.36 3.15
CA GLY A 194 -6.91 -8.54 3.87
C GLY A 194 -7.96 -9.65 3.82
N ALA A 195 -7.52 -10.87 3.49
CA ALA A 195 -8.43 -12.03 3.39
C ALA A 195 -8.94 -12.50 4.76
N THR A 196 -8.22 -12.17 5.83
CA THR A 196 -8.53 -12.51 7.22
C THR A 196 -8.26 -11.31 8.12
N ALA A 197 -8.80 -11.33 9.34
CA ALA A 197 -8.66 -10.21 10.29
C ALA A 197 -7.21 -9.92 10.69
N ASP A 198 -6.35 -10.94 10.73
CA ASP A 198 -4.92 -10.82 11.04
C ASP A 198 -4.07 -10.36 9.83
N MET A 199 -4.66 -10.29 8.64
CA MET A 199 -4.10 -9.61 7.46
C MET A 199 -4.61 -8.17 7.31
N GLN A 200 -5.56 -7.74 8.15
CA GLN A 200 -6.06 -6.36 8.11
C GLN A 200 -5.13 -5.40 8.88
N PRO A 201 -4.94 -4.16 8.39
CA PRO A 201 -5.32 -3.68 7.06
C PRO A 201 -4.24 -3.98 6.02
N PHE A 202 -4.67 -4.42 4.83
CA PHE A 202 -3.89 -4.47 3.59
C PHE A 202 -2.65 -5.35 3.56
N LEU A 203 -2.50 -6.38 4.39
CA LEU A 203 -1.29 -7.20 4.36
C LEU A 203 -1.35 -8.31 3.30
N ASN A 204 -0.22 -8.52 2.62
CA ASN A 204 -0.02 -9.63 1.68
C ASN A 204 -0.07 -11.01 2.35
N ASP A 205 0.25 -11.08 3.64
CA ASP A 205 0.26 -12.32 4.42
C ASP A 205 -0.08 -12.05 5.90
N SER A 206 -0.34 -13.12 6.63
CA SER A 206 -0.73 -13.13 8.03
C SER A 206 0.37 -12.60 8.97
N LYS A 207 -0.03 -11.84 10.00
CA LYS A 207 0.85 -11.52 11.14
C LYS A 207 0.96 -12.67 12.15
N THR A 208 0.07 -13.65 12.09
CA THR A 208 0.01 -14.76 13.05
C THR A 208 1.30 -15.57 12.97
N GLY A 209 1.97 -15.73 14.11
CA GLY A 209 3.25 -16.44 14.17
C GLY A 209 4.34 -15.79 13.30
N SER A 210 4.24 -14.49 13.01
CA SER A 210 5.17 -13.76 12.13
C SER A 210 5.22 -14.29 10.69
N ALA A 211 4.15 -14.92 10.19
CA ALA A 211 4.15 -15.56 8.88
C ALA A 211 4.66 -14.63 7.74
N ILE A 212 4.20 -13.38 7.70
CA ILE A 212 4.68 -12.39 6.72
C ILE A 212 6.18 -12.11 6.83
N CYS A 213 6.73 -12.03 8.05
CA CYS A 213 8.15 -11.78 8.27
C CYS A 213 8.99 -13.00 7.85
N LEU A 214 8.49 -14.20 8.13
CA LEU A 214 9.14 -15.46 7.82
C LEU A 214 9.15 -15.80 6.32
N GLN A 215 8.43 -15.02 5.48
CA GLN A 215 8.61 -15.09 4.03
C GLN A 215 10.02 -14.64 3.63
N CYS A 216 10.57 -13.63 4.30
CA CYS A 216 11.88 -13.05 3.98
C CYS A 216 12.97 -13.42 4.98
N HIS A 217 12.64 -13.69 6.24
CA HIS A 217 13.62 -13.97 7.28
C HIS A 217 13.60 -15.44 7.72
N ASP A 218 14.78 -16.04 7.78
CA ASP A 218 15.05 -17.35 8.35
C ASP A 218 15.57 -17.16 9.79
N LYS A 219 14.67 -17.26 10.78
CA LYS A 219 14.96 -17.00 12.21
C LYS A 219 14.59 -18.17 13.11
#